data_AF-A0A1A6DS71-F1
#
_entry.id   AF-A0A1A6DS71-F1
#
_cell.length_a   1.000
_cell.length_b   1.000
_cell.length_c   1.000
_cell.angle_alpha   90.00
_cell.angle_beta   90.00
_cell.angle_gamma   90.00
#
_symmetry.space_group_name_H-M   'P 1'
#
loop_
_entity.id
_entity.type
_entity.pdbx_description
1 polymer ?
#
loop_
_entity_poly.entity_id
_entity_poly.type
_entity_poly.pdbx_seq_one_letter_code
_entity_poly.pdbx_strand_id
1 'polypeptide(L)'
;MVTGYQGGEYNSIDGRWTVRQSDAHAWAEVWLPDAGWVRIDPTAYVSPDRTAAGERLRPPPGLIATAMVRVDPALLERVRAVWDAANQRWNDWILDYGPTRQLDLLRRLGLSATGWQDAARLLGIVLAAVAAVGVAALLWSRPRVDRWHRLLAQAARRWERAGVPCPNPLTPARLRMAIAQRVGDDPDGVYPAWAEWLAALEASRYDPAWSRSTDSTMPTLTPLARRLRDLPPPPVPDGGRRRLLLGAAWGLAVGAGLGLPPAPTLARSKAGPAHAAAAAAYAERADARALADAIDAAEAWDDGWARRWIAQARHDARAAQQVLPPPPAAFKDWAAYRARFVEPRRIAAGARFWDEHRTALARAQAEYGVPAWLIVGIIGVETLYGQHLGRYRTLDVLTTLALDFPAQHPRAAARQAYFQGELRAFLRLARLSGSAPDAWRSSYAGALGLPQFMPSSWLAHAVDFDGDGRIDLTASAADAIGSVAQFLRAHGWQRDLPARYGVTPPPPGEALTALLAPDIRPTFTLDEVRTLGAQPAAEAEGHPGLLALVELQNGDPANGGAPPTYVLGTENFFALTRYNQSSYYAMAVLDLGLAVERARQAR
;
A
#
# COMPACT_ATOMS: atom_id res chain seq x y z
N MET A 1 -28.16 -0.47 -47.72
CA MET A 1 -28.07 -0.85 -46.30
C MET A 1 -27.56 0.36 -45.55
N VAL A 2 -28.35 0.85 -44.60
CA VAL A 2 -28.05 2.03 -43.79
C VAL A 2 -27.63 1.54 -42.41
N THR A 3 -26.51 2.05 -41.92
CA THR A 3 -25.99 1.75 -40.57
C THR A 3 -25.86 3.06 -39.82
N GLY A 4 -26.38 3.12 -38.61
CA GLY A 4 -26.43 4.35 -37.82
C GLY A 4 -26.88 4.06 -36.39
N TYR A 5 -27.38 5.08 -35.71
CA TYR A 5 -27.99 4.93 -34.40
C TYR A 5 -29.46 5.28 -34.49
N GLN A 6 -30.32 4.49 -33.85
CA GLN A 6 -31.75 4.75 -33.78
C GLN A 6 -32.22 4.71 -32.34
N GLY A 7 -32.68 5.87 -31.86
CA GLY A 7 -33.02 6.12 -30.46
C GLY A 7 -32.05 7.08 -29.79
N GLY A 8 -32.11 7.14 -28.47
CA GLY A 8 -31.30 8.01 -27.63
C GLY A 8 -32.04 8.33 -26.33
N GLU A 9 -31.33 8.80 -25.32
CA GLU A 9 -31.93 9.21 -24.05
C GLU A 9 -31.78 10.72 -23.90
N TYR A 10 -32.90 11.43 -23.79
CA TYR A 10 -32.87 12.86 -23.51
C TYR A 10 -32.61 13.10 -22.03
N ASN A 11 -31.47 13.71 -21.71
CA ASN A 11 -31.16 14.11 -20.35
C ASN A 11 -31.74 15.51 -20.10
N SER A 12 -32.80 15.59 -19.30
CA SER A 12 -33.46 16.86 -18.96
C SER A 12 -32.61 17.78 -18.07
N ILE A 13 -31.51 17.29 -17.51
CA ILE A 13 -30.62 18.06 -16.61
C ILE A 13 -29.64 18.94 -17.38
N ASP A 14 -29.10 18.45 -18.50
CA ASP A 14 -28.17 19.19 -19.36
C ASP A 14 -28.76 19.54 -20.75
N GLY A 15 -29.98 19.07 -21.02
CA GLY A 15 -30.75 19.38 -22.22
C GLY A 15 -30.24 18.67 -23.48
N ARG A 16 -29.44 17.59 -23.35
CA ARG A 16 -28.79 16.89 -24.47
C ARG A 16 -29.32 15.47 -24.67
N TRP A 17 -29.26 15.00 -25.91
CA TRP A 17 -29.53 13.60 -26.25
C TRP A 17 -28.24 12.78 -26.12
N THR A 18 -28.30 11.69 -25.35
CA THR A 18 -27.22 10.72 -25.22
C THR A 18 -27.50 9.52 -26.11
N VAL A 19 -26.64 9.30 -27.10
CA VAL A 19 -26.69 8.15 -28.01
C VAL A 19 -25.54 7.21 -27.66
N ARG A 20 -25.83 5.91 -27.47
CA ARG A 20 -24.86 4.90 -27.02
C ARG A 20 -24.66 3.83 -28.09
N GLN A 21 -23.60 3.03 -27.94
CA GLN A 21 -23.35 1.86 -28.80
C GLN A 21 -24.51 0.85 -28.80
N SER A 22 -25.25 0.73 -27.70
CA SER A 22 -26.48 -0.07 -27.64
C SER A 22 -27.65 0.47 -28.46
N ASP A 23 -27.55 1.70 -29.00
CA ASP A 23 -28.51 2.29 -29.94
C ASP A 23 -28.08 2.09 -31.41
N ALA A 24 -26.95 1.42 -31.65
CA ALA A 24 -26.50 1.12 -33.01
C ALA A 24 -27.51 0.21 -33.70
N HIS A 25 -27.93 0.60 -34.90
CA HIS A 25 -28.99 -0.04 -35.65
C HIS A 25 -28.69 -0.05 -37.15
N ALA A 26 -29.14 -1.09 -37.84
CA ALA A 26 -28.97 -1.23 -39.28
C ALA A 26 -30.29 -1.63 -39.94
N TRP A 27 -30.65 -0.95 -41.02
CA TRP A 27 -31.82 -1.28 -41.84
C TRP A 27 -31.48 -1.26 -43.33
N ALA A 28 -32.33 -1.88 -44.16
CA ALA A 28 -32.24 -1.77 -45.60
C ALA A 28 -33.26 -0.76 -46.12
N GLU A 29 -32.91 0.01 -47.14
CA GLU A 29 -33.86 0.81 -47.90
C GLU A 29 -33.82 0.27 -49.32
N VAL A 30 -35.00 -0.02 -49.88
CA VAL A 30 -35.16 -0.55 -51.22
C VAL A 30 -36.12 0.35 -51.98
N TRP A 31 -35.82 0.61 -53.25
CA TRP A 31 -36.71 1.37 -54.12
C TRP A 31 -37.76 0.43 -54.74
N LEU A 32 -39.04 0.76 -54.57
CA LEU A 32 -40.16 0.05 -55.17
C LEU A 32 -40.86 0.98 -56.19
N PRO A 33 -41.11 0.53 -57.44
CA PRO A 33 -41.63 1.38 -58.52
C PRO A 33 -42.92 2.14 -58.18
N ASP A 34 -43.83 1.54 -57.42
CA ASP A 34 -45.14 2.13 -57.09
C ASP A 34 -45.20 2.77 -55.70
N ALA A 35 -44.14 2.64 -54.89
CA ALA A 35 -44.13 3.07 -53.48
C ALA A 35 -42.90 3.93 -53.10
N GLY A 36 -41.95 4.12 -54.01
CA GLY A 36 -40.72 4.88 -53.77
C GLY A 36 -39.73 4.14 -52.86
N TRP A 37 -38.88 4.88 -52.15
CA TRP A 37 -37.93 4.31 -51.17
C TRP A 37 -38.70 3.76 -49.96
N VAL A 38 -38.63 2.44 -49.76
CA VAL A 38 -39.25 1.75 -48.63
C VAL A 38 -38.16 1.19 -47.73
N ARG A 39 -38.26 1.53 -46.44
CA ARG A 39 -37.41 0.98 -45.39
C ARG A 39 -37.87 -0.43 -45.02
N ILE A 40 -36.97 -1.39 -45.12
CA ILE A 40 -37.14 -2.77 -44.68
C ILE A 40 -36.21 -3.01 -43.49
N ASP A 41 -36.81 -3.22 -42.32
CA ASP A 41 -36.12 -3.47 -41.06
C ASP A 41 -36.59 -4.80 -40.45
N PRO A 42 -35.72 -5.82 -40.39
CA PRO A 42 -36.10 -7.13 -39.85
C PRO A 42 -36.47 -7.09 -38.35
N THR A 43 -36.10 -6.02 -37.64
CA THR A 43 -36.37 -5.83 -36.20
C THR A 43 -37.81 -5.40 -35.92
N ALA A 44 -38.47 -4.75 -36.90
CA ALA A 44 -39.87 -4.35 -36.81
C ALA A 44 -40.82 -5.55 -36.66
N TYR A 45 -40.41 -6.73 -37.16
CA TYR A 45 -41.18 -7.96 -37.12
C TYR A 45 -41.15 -8.64 -35.73
N VAL A 46 -40.14 -8.34 -34.91
CA VAL A 46 -39.93 -8.96 -33.58
C VAL A 46 -40.32 -8.00 -32.45
N SER A 47 -40.26 -6.68 -32.68
CA SER A 47 -40.67 -5.65 -31.69
C SER A 47 -41.13 -4.37 -32.41
N PRO A 48 -42.43 -4.24 -32.77
CA PRO A 48 -42.95 -3.14 -33.58
C PRO A 48 -42.78 -1.76 -32.94
N ASP A 49 -42.91 -1.69 -31.61
CA ASP A 49 -42.82 -0.45 -30.82
C ASP A 49 -41.43 0.22 -30.92
N ARG A 50 -40.39 -0.56 -31.27
CA ARG A 50 -39.03 -0.05 -31.43
C ARG A 50 -38.88 0.87 -32.65
N THR A 51 -39.66 0.61 -33.71
CA THR A 51 -39.61 1.41 -34.94
C THR A 51 -40.51 2.64 -34.92
N ALA A 52 -41.61 2.61 -34.16
CA ALA A 52 -42.58 3.71 -34.08
C ALA A 52 -42.37 4.63 -32.86
N ALA A 53 -41.90 4.11 -31.72
CA ALA A 53 -41.77 4.86 -30.45
C ALA A 53 -40.32 5.04 -29.96
N GLY A 54 -39.32 4.41 -30.59
CA GLY A 54 -37.90 4.61 -30.25
C GLY A 54 -37.46 4.03 -28.91
N GLU A 55 -38.24 3.16 -28.27
CA GLU A 55 -37.92 2.57 -26.97
C GLU A 55 -36.95 1.37 -27.04
N ARG A 56 -36.12 1.20 -26.01
CA ARG A 56 -35.14 0.10 -25.90
C ARG A 56 -35.76 -1.20 -25.39
N LEU A 57 -35.16 -2.33 -25.79
CA LEU A 57 -35.38 -3.63 -25.13
C LEU A 57 -34.87 -3.57 -23.68
N ARG A 58 -35.78 -3.74 -22.73
CA ARG A 58 -35.42 -3.98 -21.33
C ARG A 58 -34.84 -5.40 -21.23
N PRO A 59 -33.59 -5.60 -20.79
CA PRO A 59 -33.07 -6.94 -20.57
C PRO A 59 -33.95 -7.65 -19.52
N PRO A 60 -34.19 -8.97 -19.66
CA PRO A 60 -34.91 -9.71 -18.64
C PRO A 60 -34.19 -9.52 -17.29
N PRO A 61 -34.93 -9.31 -16.19
CA PRO A 61 -34.33 -8.98 -14.91
C PRO A 61 -33.41 -10.12 -14.46
N GLY A 62 -32.10 -9.86 -14.47
CA GLY A 62 -31.11 -10.78 -13.88
C GLY A 62 -31.29 -10.87 -12.36
N LEU A 63 -30.72 -11.90 -11.74
CA LEU A 63 -30.81 -12.20 -10.29
C LEU A 63 -30.44 -11.03 -9.35
N ILE A 64 -29.74 -10.00 -9.85
CA ILE A 64 -29.43 -8.76 -9.11
C ILE A 64 -30.61 -7.77 -9.13
N ALA A 65 -31.41 -7.74 -10.20
CA ALA A 65 -32.58 -6.87 -10.32
C ALA A 65 -33.73 -7.33 -9.41
N THR A 66 -33.87 -8.63 -9.14
CA THR A 66 -34.82 -9.16 -8.14
C THR A 66 -34.40 -8.84 -6.69
N ALA A 67 -33.11 -8.65 -6.43
CA ALA A 67 -32.61 -8.25 -5.10
C ALA A 67 -32.70 -6.73 -4.86
N MET A 68 -32.87 -5.91 -5.91
CA MET A 68 -32.96 -4.45 -5.85
C MET A 68 -34.39 -3.89 -5.97
N VAL A 69 -35.43 -4.69 -5.74
CA VAL A 69 -36.86 -4.25 -5.77
C VAL A 69 -37.24 -3.33 -4.57
N ARG A 70 -36.28 -2.66 -3.93
CA ARG A 70 -36.54 -1.65 -2.90
C ARG A 70 -35.98 -0.26 -3.19
N VAL A 71 -35.44 -0.02 -4.39
CA VAL A 71 -35.02 1.32 -4.80
C VAL A 71 -35.88 1.78 -5.97
N ASP A 72 -36.51 2.95 -5.81
CA ASP A 72 -37.35 3.59 -6.82
C ASP A 72 -36.59 3.71 -8.16
N PRO A 73 -37.07 3.09 -9.26
CA PRO A 73 -36.44 3.15 -10.57
C PRO A 73 -36.19 4.59 -11.05
N ALA A 74 -37.07 5.54 -10.69
CA ALA A 74 -36.94 6.95 -11.06
C ALA A 74 -35.76 7.64 -10.36
N LEU A 75 -35.35 7.16 -9.18
CA LEU A 75 -34.18 7.66 -8.47
C LEU A 75 -32.89 7.23 -9.17
N LEU A 76 -32.82 5.97 -9.61
CA LEU A 76 -31.67 5.42 -10.33
C LEU A 76 -31.45 6.13 -11.67
N GLU A 77 -32.53 6.43 -12.39
CA GLU A 77 -32.48 7.22 -13.63
C GLU A 77 -31.98 8.65 -13.37
N ARG A 78 -32.47 9.33 -12.32
CA ARG A 78 -31.99 10.67 -11.94
C ARG A 78 -30.51 10.69 -11.53
N VAL A 79 -30.07 9.72 -10.74
CA VAL A 79 -28.66 9.63 -10.33
C VAL A 79 -27.75 9.42 -11.54
N ARG A 80 -28.18 8.59 -12.49
CA ARG A 80 -27.44 8.33 -13.73
C ARG A 80 -27.40 9.57 -14.64
N ALA A 81 -28.51 10.27 -14.79
CA ALA A 81 -28.60 11.53 -15.52
C ALA A 81 -27.69 12.63 -14.93
N VAL A 82 -27.62 12.73 -13.58
CA VAL A 82 -26.71 13.65 -12.88
C VAL A 82 -25.25 13.28 -13.13
N TRP A 83 -24.93 11.99 -13.09
CA TRP A 83 -23.56 11.51 -13.33
C TRP A 83 -23.11 11.74 -14.77
N ASP A 84 -23.96 11.44 -15.75
CA ASP A 84 -23.66 11.66 -17.16
C ASP A 84 -23.50 13.15 -17.47
N ALA A 85 -24.36 14.02 -16.89
CA ALA A 85 -24.20 15.48 -17.00
C ALA A 85 -22.89 15.99 -16.38
N ALA A 86 -22.49 15.43 -15.22
CA ALA A 86 -21.23 15.79 -14.57
C ALA A 86 -20.01 15.35 -15.40
N ASN A 87 -20.04 14.13 -15.95
CA ASN A 87 -18.97 13.59 -16.77
C ASN A 87 -18.84 14.33 -18.11
N GLN A 88 -19.95 14.72 -18.73
CA GLN A 88 -19.93 15.56 -19.92
C GLN A 88 -19.43 16.96 -19.61
N ARG A 89 -19.85 17.57 -18.50
CA ARG A 89 -19.34 18.88 -18.06
C ARG A 89 -17.84 18.85 -17.79
N TRP A 90 -17.32 17.74 -17.29
CA TRP A 90 -15.90 17.50 -17.10
C TRP A 90 -15.16 17.33 -18.44
N ASN A 91 -15.69 16.54 -19.37
CA ASN A 91 -15.14 16.37 -20.72
C ASN A 91 -15.13 17.70 -21.51
N ASP A 92 -16.23 18.45 -21.49
CA ASP A 92 -16.31 19.77 -22.08
C ASP A 92 -15.31 20.74 -21.43
N TRP A 93 -15.00 20.57 -20.13
CA TRP A 93 -14.04 21.42 -19.41
C TRP A 93 -12.58 21.06 -19.71
N ILE A 94 -12.27 19.79 -19.97
CA ILE A 94 -10.91 19.31 -20.21
C ILE A 94 -10.52 19.30 -21.68
N LEU A 95 -11.43 18.94 -22.59
CA LEU A 95 -11.11 18.79 -24.02
C LEU A 95 -11.26 20.10 -24.81
N ASP A 96 -11.98 21.08 -24.28
CA ASP A 96 -12.20 22.39 -24.92
C ASP A 96 -11.68 23.55 -24.02
N TYR A 97 -10.58 23.30 -23.31
CA TYR A 97 -9.84 24.31 -22.54
C TYR A 97 -9.04 25.23 -23.49
N GLY A 98 -9.77 25.90 -24.40
CA GLY A 98 -9.23 26.84 -25.37
C GLY A 98 -9.02 28.25 -24.78
N PRO A 99 -8.26 29.12 -25.48
CA PRO A 99 -7.91 30.48 -25.03
C PRO A 99 -9.13 31.35 -24.66
N THR A 100 -10.27 31.09 -25.29
CA THR A 100 -11.55 31.78 -25.06
C THR A 100 -12.15 31.53 -23.68
N ARG A 101 -12.04 30.31 -23.13
CA ARG A 101 -12.54 30.00 -21.77
C ARG A 101 -11.62 30.50 -20.67
N GLN A 102 -10.31 30.58 -20.93
CA GLN A 102 -9.36 31.26 -20.03
C GLN A 102 -9.72 32.74 -19.86
N LEU A 103 -10.03 33.44 -20.96
CA LEU A 103 -10.46 34.83 -20.94
C LEU A 103 -11.81 35.02 -20.24
N ASP A 104 -12.76 34.08 -20.41
CA ASP A 104 -14.09 34.18 -19.80
C ASP A 104 -14.06 33.90 -18.29
N LEU A 105 -13.22 32.98 -17.83
CA LEU A 105 -13.00 32.72 -16.40
C LEU A 105 -12.31 33.90 -15.71
N LEU A 106 -11.30 34.50 -16.35
CA LEU A 106 -10.61 35.70 -15.84
C LEU A 106 -11.57 36.91 -15.76
N ARG A 107 -12.46 37.09 -16.74
CA ARG A 107 -13.51 38.11 -16.71
C ARG A 107 -14.54 37.88 -15.60
N ARG A 108 -14.97 36.63 -15.36
CA ARG A 108 -15.91 36.28 -14.28
C ARG A 108 -15.31 36.44 -12.88
N LEU A 109 -13.99 36.38 -12.76
CA LEU A 109 -13.25 36.67 -11.52
C LEU A 109 -12.91 38.16 -11.36
N GLY A 110 -13.41 39.04 -12.24
CA GLY A 110 -13.26 40.49 -12.14
C GLY A 110 -11.86 41.02 -12.48
N LEU A 111 -11.00 40.18 -13.08
CA LEU A 111 -9.62 40.54 -13.39
C LEU A 111 -9.50 40.85 -14.88
N SER A 112 -9.42 42.13 -15.23
CA SER A 112 -9.16 42.59 -16.59
C SER A 112 -7.68 42.38 -16.97
N ALA A 113 -7.26 41.12 -17.11
CA ALA A 113 -5.96 40.77 -17.66
C ALA A 113 -6.04 40.89 -19.19
N THR A 114 -5.39 41.91 -19.76
CA THR A 114 -5.44 42.23 -21.19
C THR A 114 -4.42 41.47 -22.03
N GLY A 115 -3.66 40.53 -21.45
CA GLY A 115 -2.73 39.68 -22.19
C GLY A 115 -2.17 38.48 -21.41
N TRP A 116 -1.49 37.58 -22.14
CA TRP A 116 -0.90 36.34 -21.60
C TRP A 116 0.17 36.58 -20.52
N GLN A 117 0.80 37.77 -20.53
CA GLN A 117 1.79 38.18 -19.53
C GLN A 117 1.17 38.36 -18.13
N ASP A 118 -0.06 38.85 -18.03
CA ASP A 118 -0.75 39.02 -16.75
C ASP A 118 -1.28 37.69 -16.21
N ALA A 119 -1.67 36.77 -17.11
CA ALA A 119 -1.97 35.39 -16.74
C ALA A 119 -0.73 34.66 -16.19
N ALA A 120 0.44 34.86 -16.80
CA ALA A 120 1.70 34.30 -16.31
C ALA A 120 2.11 34.87 -14.94
N ARG A 121 1.90 36.17 -14.70
CA ARG A 121 2.13 36.81 -13.39
C ARG A 121 1.18 36.25 -12.32
N LEU A 122 -0.11 36.10 -12.64
CA LEU A 122 -1.10 35.50 -11.75
C LEU A 122 -0.75 34.05 -11.42
N LEU A 123 -0.32 33.25 -12.40
CA LEU A 123 0.14 31.88 -12.18
C LEU A 123 1.37 31.87 -11.25
N GLY A 124 2.32 32.78 -11.46
CA GLY A 124 3.48 32.95 -10.57
C GLY A 124 3.08 33.26 -9.12
N ILE A 125 2.11 34.15 -8.91
CA ILE A 125 1.60 34.49 -7.57
C ILE A 125 0.90 33.29 -6.92
N VAL A 126 0.07 32.56 -7.68
CA VAL A 126 -0.62 31.36 -7.17
C VAL A 126 0.38 30.26 -6.81
N LEU A 127 1.39 30.02 -7.65
CA LEU A 127 2.45 29.05 -7.36
C LEU A 127 3.27 29.44 -6.13
N ALA A 128 3.58 30.72 -5.96
CA ALA A 128 4.26 31.23 -4.77
C ALA A 128 3.40 31.07 -3.51
N ALA A 129 2.09 31.30 -3.60
CA ALA A 129 1.15 31.09 -2.49
C ALA A 129 1.03 29.60 -2.12
N VAL A 130 0.94 28.71 -3.10
CA VAL A 130 0.92 27.24 -2.88
C VAL A 130 2.24 26.77 -2.26
N ALA A 131 3.38 27.29 -2.73
CA ALA A 131 4.68 26.99 -2.15
C ALA A 131 4.77 27.47 -0.69
N ALA A 132 4.27 28.67 -0.39
CA ALA A 132 4.23 29.20 0.97
C ALA A 132 3.33 28.37 1.90
N VAL A 133 2.16 27.93 1.43
CA VAL A 133 1.28 27.01 2.16
C VAL A 133 1.95 25.65 2.36
N GLY A 134 2.66 25.13 1.36
CA GLY A 134 3.44 23.90 1.47
C GLY A 134 4.57 23.99 2.49
N VAL A 135 5.30 25.11 2.53
CA VAL A 135 6.33 25.39 3.54
C VAL A 135 5.69 25.52 4.92
N ALA A 136 4.57 26.22 5.05
CA ALA A 136 3.83 26.32 6.30
C ALA A 136 3.33 24.95 6.79
N ALA A 137 2.83 24.11 5.89
CA ALA A 137 2.40 22.74 6.18
C ALA A 137 3.58 21.84 6.57
N LEU A 138 4.75 21.99 5.93
CA LEU A 138 5.99 21.30 6.30
C LEU A 138 6.52 21.74 7.67
N LEU A 139 6.41 23.03 7.99
CA LEU A 139 6.75 23.56 9.31
C LEU A 139 5.74 23.11 10.37
N TRP A 140 4.46 22.97 10.01
CA TRP A 140 3.38 22.50 10.87
C TRP A 140 3.43 20.98 11.13
N SER A 141 3.88 20.21 10.14
CA SER A 141 3.98 18.74 10.19
C SER A 141 5.29 18.24 10.79
N ARG A 142 6.18 19.11 11.27
CA ARG A 142 7.36 18.68 12.01
C ARG A 142 6.93 17.86 13.23
N PRO A 143 7.40 16.62 13.39
CA PRO A 143 7.03 15.79 14.53
C PRO A 143 7.42 16.54 15.80
N ARG A 144 6.44 16.81 16.66
CA ARG A 144 6.68 17.43 17.96
C ARG A 144 7.44 16.43 18.81
N VAL A 145 8.77 16.53 18.81
CA VAL A 145 9.62 15.75 19.71
C VAL A 145 9.15 16.03 21.13
N ASP A 146 8.71 14.98 21.81
CA ASP A 146 8.24 15.04 23.18
C ASP A 146 9.24 15.82 24.05
N ARG A 147 8.72 16.67 24.94
CA ARG A 147 9.53 17.57 25.78
C ARG A 147 10.54 16.80 26.61
N TRP A 148 10.21 15.59 27.03
CA TRP A 148 11.10 14.68 27.75
C TRP A 148 12.34 14.33 26.92
N HIS A 149 12.16 13.89 25.67
CA HIS A 149 13.25 13.58 24.75
C HIS A 149 14.09 14.81 24.40
N ARG A 150 13.47 15.99 24.29
CA ARG A 150 14.20 17.25 24.07
C ARG A 150 15.12 17.59 25.24
N LEU A 151 14.69 17.38 26.48
CA LEU A 151 15.51 17.64 27.67
C LEU A 151 16.68 16.64 27.76
N LEU A 152 16.43 15.35 27.53
CA LEU A 152 17.49 14.34 27.50
C LEU A 152 18.54 14.65 26.41
N ALA A 153 18.09 15.02 25.21
CA ALA A 153 19.00 15.39 24.12
C ALA A 153 19.76 16.71 24.40
N GLN A 154 19.17 17.66 25.13
CA GLN A 154 19.86 18.88 25.57
C GLN A 154 20.97 18.56 26.58
N ALA A 155 20.71 17.68 27.54
CA ALA A 155 21.70 17.19 28.48
C ALA A 155 22.84 16.45 27.77
N ALA A 156 22.51 15.51 26.88
CA ALA A 156 23.48 14.74 26.09
C ALA A 156 24.42 15.67 25.29
N ARG A 157 23.87 16.67 24.58
CA ARG A 157 24.68 17.65 23.81
C ARG A 157 25.61 18.51 24.64
N ARG A 158 25.33 18.73 25.93
CA ARG A 158 26.24 19.47 26.82
C ARG A 158 27.44 18.62 27.20
N TRP A 159 27.20 17.33 27.47
CA TRP A 159 28.24 16.38 27.81
C TRP A 159 29.05 15.90 26.60
N GLU A 160 28.43 15.82 25.43
CA GLU A 160 29.11 15.60 24.15
C GLU A 160 30.15 16.70 23.85
N ARG A 161 29.79 17.96 24.11
CA ARG A 161 30.72 19.10 24.01
C ARG A 161 31.87 19.05 25.02
N ALA A 162 31.71 18.32 26.11
CA ALA A 162 32.76 18.05 27.08
C ALA A 162 33.51 16.72 26.81
N GLY A 163 33.24 16.08 25.67
CA GLY A 163 33.93 14.86 25.23
C GLY A 163 33.39 13.55 25.81
N VAL A 164 32.17 13.55 26.38
CA VAL A 164 31.47 12.30 26.75
C VAL A 164 30.69 11.80 25.53
N PRO A 165 30.99 10.60 24.98
CA PRO A 165 30.27 10.09 23.83
C PRO A 165 28.79 9.86 24.15
N CYS A 166 27.90 10.28 23.24
CA CYS A 166 26.46 10.06 23.39
C CYS A 166 26.13 8.56 23.26
N PRO A 167 25.60 7.89 24.30
CA PRO A 167 25.27 6.47 24.21
C PRO A 167 24.06 6.23 23.28
N ASN A 168 24.07 5.09 22.59
CA ASN A 168 22.97 4.64 21.72
C ASN A 168 22.49 3.23 22.14
N PRO A 169 21.18 3.03 22.44
CA PRO A 169 20.16 4.06 22.65
C PRO A 169 20.48 5.06 23.77
N LEU A 170 20.05 6.30 23.56
CA LEU A 170 20.18 7.39 24.52
C LEU A 170 19.12 7.25 25.63
N THR A 171 19.55 6.82 26.82
CA THR A 171 18.71 6.76 28.02
C THR A 171 19.35 7.56 29.16
N PRO A 172 18.56 8.08 30.13
CA PRO A 172 19.12 8.80 31.27
C PRO A 172 20.13 7.97 32.06
N ALA A 173 19.84 6.68 32.30
CA ALA A 173 20.74 5.75 32.97
C ALA A 173 22.07 5.58 32.23
N ARG A 174 22.04 5.37 30.90
CA ARG A 174 23.27 5.21 30.10
C ARG A 174 24.09 6.49 30.03
N LEU A 175 23.42 7.65 29.90
CA LEU A 175 24.11 8.94 29.95
C LEU A 175 24.75 9.17 31.32
N ARG A 176 24.06 8.83 32.41
CA ARG A 176 24.60 8.90 33.78
C ARG A 176 25.83 8.02 33.95
N MET A 177 25.81 6.79 33.42
CA MET A 177 26.97 5.89 33.41
C MET A 177 28.15 6.46 32.63
N ALA A 178 27.89 7.01 31.43
CA ALA A 178 28.94 7.60 30.59
C ALA A 178 29.58 8.83 31.25
N ILE A 179 28.79 9.64 31.97
CA ILE A 179 29.31 10.78 32.75
C ILE A 179 30.15 10.28 33.93
N ALA A 180 29.67 9.28 34.68
CA ALA A 180 30.39 8.70 35.82
C ALA A 180 31.77 8.18 35.42
N GLN A 181 31.84 7.45 34.30
CA GLN A 181 33.09 6.92 33.75
C GLN A 181 34.10 8.01 33.36
N ARG A 182 33.61 9.20 33.01
CA ARG A 182 34.47 10.31 32.57
C ARG A 182 34.96 11.20 33.72
N VAL A 183 34.08 11.50 34.67
CA VAL A 183 34.33 12.46 35.76
C VAL A 183 34.90 11.76 37.00
N GLY A 184 34.66 10.46 37.17
CA GLY A 184 34.99 9.73 38.39
C GLY A 184 33.99 10.01 39.52
N ASP A 185 34.07 9.23 40.61
CA ASP A 185 33.29 9.46 41.84
C ASP A 185 33.92 10.60 42.65
N ASP A 186 33.71 11.84 42.19
CA ASP A 186 34.00 13.05 42.97
C ASP A 186 32.71 13.50 43.70
N PRO A 187 32.60 13.29 45.03
CA PRO A 187 31.39 13.59 45.79
C PRO A 187 31.03 15.07 45.85
N ASP A 188 32.02 15.96 45.69
CA ASP A 188 31.86 17.42 45.72
C ASP A 188 31.86 18.03 44.31
N GLY A 189 31.99 17.19 43.28
CA GLY A 189 32.12 17.58 41.88
C GLY A 189 30.78 17.89 41.19
N VAL A 190 30.81 18.02 39.85
CA VAL A 190 29.59 18.30 39.07
C VAL A 190 28.68 17.08 38.90
N TYR A 191 29.21 15.86 39.12
CA TYR A 191 28.51 14.61 38.83
C TYR A 191 27.22 14.39 39.65
N PRO A 192 27.20 14.60 40.99
CA PRO A 192 26.00 14.36 41.80
C PRO A 192 24.77 15.15 41.33
N ALA A 193 24.94 16.43 41.00
CA ALA A 193 23.84 17.27 40.52
C ALA A 193 23.28 16.78 39.16
N TRP A 194 24.15 16.31 38.27
CA TRP A 194 23.73 15.73 36.98
C TRP A 194 23.10 14.35 37.14
N ALA A 195 23.62 13.52 38.04
CA ALA A 195 23.09 12.19 38.34
C ALA A 195 21.68 12.28 38.95
N GLU A 196 21.47 13.20 39.91
CA GLU A 196 20.16 13.47 40.51
C GLU A 196 19.15 13.95 39.47
N TRP A 197 19.55 14.88 38.59
CA TRP A 197 18.67 15.38 37.54
C TRP A 197 18.30 14.30 36.50
N LEU A 198 19.24 13.45 36.10
CA LEU A 198 18.98 12.34 35.17
C LEU A 198 18.08 11.27 35.80
N ALA A 199 18.28 10.96 37.08
CA ALA A 199 17.41 10.05 37.82
C ALA A 199 15.97 10.62 37.95
N ALA A 200 15.84 11.92 38.22
CA ALA A 200 14.54 12.59 38.27
C ALA A 200 13.85 12.64 36.90
N LEU A 201 14.61 12.80 35.81
CA LEU A 201 14.09 12.71 34.45
C LEU A 201 13.64 11.27 34.11
N GLU A 202 14.37 10.25 34.55
CA GLU A 202 13.99 8.84 34.38
C GLU A 202 12.72 8.48 35.15
N ALA A 203 12.67 8.83 36.45
CA ALA A 203 11.50 8.65 37.30
C ALA A 203 10.26 9.33 36.71
N SER A 204 10.41 10.50 36.07
CA SER A 204 9.31 11.22 35.44
C SER A 204 8.56 10.46 34.34
N ARG A 205 9.16 9.39 33.81
CA ARG A 205 8.60 8.59 32.72
C ARG A 205 8.31 7.14 33.11
N TYR A 206 9.08 6.57 34.04
CA TYR A 206 9.06 5.13 34.32
C TYR A 206 8.66 4.76 35.75
N ASP A 207 8.55 5.71 36.69
CA ASP A 207 8.15 5.41 38.06
C ASP A 207 6.60 5.49 38.23
N PRO A 208 5.92 4.38 38.57
CA PRO A 208 4.47 4.34 38.79
C PRO A 208 3.98 5.16 40.00
N ALA A 209 4.86 5.48 40.95
CA ALA A 209 4.54 6.40 42.06
C ALA A 209 4.46 7.85 41.57
N TRP A 210 5.24 8.18 40.54
CA TRP A 210 5.29 9.49 39.90
C TRP A 210 4.00 9.81 39.13
N SER A 211 3.31 8.79 38.59
CA SER A 211 2.02 8.95 37.89
C SER A 211 0.79 8.93 38.80
N ARG A 212 0.92 8.48 40.05
CA ARG A 212 -0.20 8.29 41.01
C ARG A 212 -0.33 9.39 42.07
N SER A 213 0.59 10.36 42.08
CA SER A 213 0.53 11.54 42.94
C SER A 213 -0.54 12.52 42.45
N THR A 214 -1.63 12.67 43.22
CA THR A 214 -2.64 13.74 43.08
C THR A 214 -2.20 15.07 43.69
N ASP A 215 -0.98 15.15 44.22
CA ASP A 215 -0.46 16.36 44.85
C ASP A 215 0.08 17.34 43.80
N SER A 216 -0.45 18.56 43.81
CA SER A 216 -0.16 19.63 42.84
C SER A 216 1.26 20.23 42.93
N THR A 217 2.08 19.66 43.81
CA THR A 217 3.43 20.14 44.19
C THR A 217 4.57 19.31 43.59
N MET A 218 4.29 18.17 42.94
CA MET A 218 5.31 17.38 42.22
C MET A 218 5.47 17.82 40.74
N PRO A 219 6.71 17.79 40.19
CA PRO A 219 7.09 18.70 39.12
C PRO A 219 6.55 18.25 37.76
N THR A 220 5.81 19.14 37.10
CA THR A 220 5.75 19.12 35.63
C THR A 220 7.17 19.05 35.04
N LEU A 221 7.36 18.66 33.77
CA LEU A 221 8.68 18.75 33.11
C LEU A 221 9.28 20.18 33.11
N THR A 222 8.52 21.19 33.55
CA THR A 222 8.92 22.59 33.65
C THR A 222 9.96 22.83 34.75
N PRO A 223 9.78 22.42 36.02
CA PRO A 223 10.85 22.41 37.01
C PRO A 223 12.13 21.69 36.57
N LEU A 224 12.04 20.51 35.95
CA LEU A 224 13.23 19.81 35.43
C LEU A 224 13.92 20.61 34.31
N ALA A 225 13.16 21.25 33.43
CA ALA A 225 13.71 22.14 32.41
C ALA A 225 14.37 23.40 33.00
N ARG A 226 13.85 23.92 34.12
CA ARG A 226 14.48 25.04 34.85
C ARG A 226 15.78 24.59 35.49
N ARG A 227 15.75 23.50 36.28
CA ARG A 227 16.94 22.92 36.92
C ARG A 227 18.05 22.57 35.92
N LEU A 228 17.71 22.07 34.72
CA LEU A 228 18.71 21.81 33.67
C LEU A 228 19.49 23.08 33.28
N ARG A 229 18.90 24.27 33.36
CA ARG A 229 19.61 25.54 33.10
C ARG A 229 20.55 25.93 34.23
N ASP A 230 20.22 25.53 35.45
CA ASP A 230 20.95 25.88 36.66
C ASP A 230 22.01 24.83 37.05
N LEU A 231 22.04 23.68 36.37
CA LEU A 231 23.07 22.65 36.56
C LEU A 231 24.47 23.19 36.23
N PRO A 232 25.50 22.81 37.01
CA PRO A 232 26.86 23.22 36.75
C PRO A 232 27.30 22.75 35.36
N PRO A 233 28.03 23.59 34.59
CA PRO A 233 28.47 23.21 33.25
C PRO A 233 29.44 22.01 33.32
N PRO A 234 29.38 21.08 32.36
CA PRO A 234 30.36 20.00 32.27
C PRO A 234 31.79 20.55 32.16
N PRO A 235 32.79 19.93 32.82
CA PRO A 235 34.19 20.36 32.72
C PRO A 235 34.68 20.13 31.29
N VAL A 236 34.99 21.21 30.58
CA VAL A 236 35.54 21.14 29.22
C VAL A 236 37.05 20.92 29.35
N PRO A 237 37.65 19.93 28.65
CA PRO A 237 39.10 19.77 28.64
C PRO A 237 39.78 21.04 28.11
N ASP A 238 40.79 21.55 28.82
CA ASP A 238 41.67 22.61 28.32
C ASP A 238 42.48 22.08 27.14
N GLY A 239 41.92 22.20 25.93
CA GLY A 239 42.53 21.68 24.72
C GLY A 239 41.80 22.13 23.46
N GLY A 240 42.22 23.28 22.91
CA GLY A 240 41.98 23.62 21.51
C GLY A 240 40.70 24.41 21.22
N ARG A 241 40.77 25.74 21.36
CA ARG A 241 39.84 26.67 20.70
C ARG A 241 39.83 26.43 19.19
N ARG A 242 38.82 25.73 18.66
CA ARG A 242 38.40 25.88 17.25
C ARG A 242 37.05 26.58 17.20
N ARG A 243 37.11 27.90 17.01
CA ARG A 243 35.96 28.72 16.61
C ARG A 243 35.56 28.31 15.18
N LEU A 244 34.44 27.63 15.02
CA LEU A 244 33.73 27.59 13.74
C LEU A 244 32.71 28.74 13.74
N LEU A 245 33.16 29.91 13.26
CA LEU A 245 32.28 30.97 12.81
C LEU A 245 31.94 30.67 11.35
N LEU A 246 30.77 30.10 11.09
CA LEU A 246 30.15 30.20 9.77
C LEU A 246 29.18 31.39 9.83
N GLY A 247 29.67 32.52 9.32
CA GLY A 247 28.89 33.71 9.08
C GLY A 247 27.83 33.44 8.02
N ALA A 248 26.57 33.48 8.44
CA ALA A 248 25.45 33.74 7.56
C ALA A 248 25.48 35.23 7.20
N ALA A 249 25.72 35.54 5.94
CA ALA A 249 25.43 36.84 5.36
C ALA A 249 24.90 36.59 3.97
N TRP A 250 23.60 36.79 3.77
CA TRP A 250 22.98 37.44 2.61
C TRP A 250 21.54 37.75 3.05
N GLY A 251 21.38 38.93 3.66
CA GLY A 251 20.09 39.58 3.79
C GLY A 251 19.88 40.45 2.55
N LEU A 252 18.66 40.46 2.03
CA LEU A 252 18.09 41.64 1.39
C LEU A 252 16.59 41.65 1.68
N ALA A 253 16.19 42.81 2.18
CA ALA A 253 14.90 43.15 2.77
C ALA A 253 13.86 43.53 1.71
N VAL A 254 12.59 43.26 2.01
CA VAL A 254 11.51 44.24 1.80
C VAL A 254 10.59 44.15 3.02
N GLY A 255 10.54 45.25 3.77
CA GLY A 255 9.52 45.50 4.79
C GLY A 255 8.43 46.41 4.23
N ALA A 256 7.19 46.04 4.46
CA ALA A 256 6.00 46.89 4.61
C ALA A 256 4.90 45.90 5.05
N GLY A 257 4.50 45.85 6.32
CA GLY A 257 3.72 46.89 6.97
C GLY A 257 2.24 46.57 6.77
N LEU A 258 1.65 45.75 7.67
CA LEU A 258 0.21 45.66 7.95
C LEU A 258 0.04 44.87 9.25
N GLY A 259 -0.56 45.50 10.26
CA GLY A 259 -0.75 44.93 11.59
C GLY A 259 -1.67 43.70 11.58
N LEU A 260 -1.26 42.65 12.29
CA LEU A 260 -2.09 41.49 12.58
C LEU A 260 -2.87 41.72 13.88
N PRO A 261 -4.17 41.41 13.94
CA PRO A 261 -4.95 41.44 15.18
C PRO A 261 -4.48 40.34 16.16
N PRO A 262 -4.83 40.42 17.47
CA PRO A 262 -4.46 39.38 18.42
C PRO A 262 -5.09 38.03 18.04
N ALA A 263 -4.29 36.97 18.15
CA ALA A 263 -4.71 35.60 17.86
C ALA A 263 -5.88 35.17 18.77
N PRO A 264 -6.88 34.43 18.24
CA PRO A 264 -7.93 33.89 19.08
C PRO A 264 -7.32 32.85 20.04
N THR A 265 -7.65 32.99 21.32
CA THR A 265 -7.43 31.96 22.34
C THR A 265 -8.23 30.71 21.95
N LEU A 266 -7.57 29.74 21.33
CA LEU A 266 -8.12 28.40 21.16
C LEU A 266 -8.22 27.76 22.55
N ALA A 267 -9.47 27.61 23.00
CA ALA A 267 -9.82 26.83 24.18
C ALA A 267 -9.15 25.46 24.12
N ARG A 268 -8.56 25.06 25.25
CA ARG A 268 -8.05 23.69 25.44
C ARG A 268 -9.19 22.71 25.17
N SER A 269 -9.09 21.98 24.08
CA SER A 269 -9.85 20.75 23.87
C SER A 269 -9.54 19.82 25.05
N LYS A 270 -10.53 19.63 25.93
CA LYS A 270 -10.55 18.51 26.87
C LYS A 270 -10.57 17.25 26.02
N ALA A 271 -9.61 16.36 26.23
CA ALA A 271 -9.69 14.99 25.72
C ALA A 271 -11.01 14.40 26.21
N GLY A 272 -11.98 14.28 25.31
CA GLY A 272 -13.29 13.72 25.60
C GLY A 272 -13.24 12.18 25.68
N PRO A 273 -14.31 11.55 26.20
CA PRO A 273 -14.37 10.11 26.54
C PRO A 273 -14.44 9.17 25.33
N ALA A 274 -14.00 9.60 24.14
CA ALA A 274 -14.18 8.88 22.89
C ALA A 274 -13.33 7.60 22.77
N HIS A 275 -12.34 7.39 23.65
CA HIS A 275 -11.51 6.19 23.62
C HIS A 275 -12.25 4.92 24.11
N ALA A 276 -13.34 5.08 24.87
CA ALA A 276 -14.14 3.97 25.38
C ALA A 276 -15.30 3.56 24.44
N ALA A 277 -15.78 4.46 23.58
CA ALA A 277 -17.02 4.24 22.83
C ALA A 277 -16.86 3.41 21.53
N ALA A 278 -15.64 3.20 21.02
CA ALA A 278 -15.40 2.48 19.75
C ALA A 278 -15.02 1.00 19.93
N ALA A 279 -14.76 0.53 21.15
CA ALA A 279 -14.44 -0.88 21.43
C ALA A 279 -15.69 -1.78 21.52
N ALA A 280 -16.90 -1.21 21.42
CA ALA A 280 -18.15 -1.93 21.64
C ALA A 280 -18.59 -2.87 20.49
N ALA A 281 -17.97 -2.81 19.30
CA ALA A 281 -18.52 -3.52 18.12
C ALA A 281 -18.35 -5.05 18.16
N TYR A 282 -17.17 -5.57 18.53
CA TYR A 282 -16.93 -7.02 18.60
C TYR A 282 -17.08 -7.61 20.00
N ALA A 283 -16.82 -6.83 21.06
CA ALA A 283 -16.99 -7.29 22.44
C ALA A 283 -18.42 -7.80 22.74
N GLU A 284 -19.42 -7.12 22.18
CA GLU A 284 -20.85 -7.41 22.41
C GLU A 284 -21.42 -8.49 21.46
N ARG A 285 -20.68 -8.87 20.42
CA ARG A 285 -21.10 -9.82 19.39
C ARG A 285 -20.95 -11.28 19.81
N ALA A 286 -22.04 -12.05 19.70
CA ALA A 286 -22.06 -13.46 20.09
C ALA A 286 -21.18 -14.34 19.17
N ASP A 287 -21.17 -14.08 17.88
CA ASP A 287 -20.34 -14.77 16.89
C ASP A 287 -18.85 -14.45 17.07
N ALA A 288 -18.50 -13.20 17.40
CA ALA A 288 -17.13 -12.81 17.74
C ALA A 288 -16.63 -13.53 18.99
N ARG A 289 -17.47 -13.61 20.05
CA ARG A 289 -17.15 -14.38 21.27
C ARG A 289 -17.01 -15.86 20.98
N ALA A 290 -17.90 -16.45 20.20
CA ALA A 290 -17.83 -17.87 19.84
C ALA A 290 -16.55 -18.21 19.06
N LEU A 291 -16.16 -17.36 18.09
CA LEU A 291 -14.90 -17.52 17.37
C LEU A 291 -13.70 -17.42 18.31
N ALA A 292 -13.70 -16.44 19.23
CA ALA A 292 -12.62 -16.26 20.19
C ALA A 292 -12.49 -17.46 21.15
N ASP A 293 -13.62 -17.93 21.69
CA ASP A 293 -13.67 -19.08 22.59
C ASP A 293 -13.21 -20.36 21.85
N ALA A 294 -13.56 -20.51 20.56
CA ALA A 294 -13.06 -21.61 19.73
C ALA A 294 -11.54 -21.54 19.48
N ILE A 295 -10.99 -20.33 19.30
CA ILE A 295 -9.53 -20.14 19.15
C ILE A 295 -8.82 -20.46 20.47
N ASP A 296 -9.29 -19.93 21.60
CA ASP A 296 -8.72 -20.20 22.92
C ASP A 296 -8.74 -21.71 23.22
N ALA A 297 -9.85 -22.40 22.94
CA ALA A 297 -9.94 -23.86 23.08
C ALA A 297 -8.97 -24.61 22.16
N ALA A 298 -8.87 -24.22 20.88
CA ALA A 298 -8.04 -24.90 19.90
C ALA A 298 -6.52 -24.70 20.12
N GLU A 299 -6.12 -23.66 20.85
CA GLU A 299 -4.75 -23.36 21.25
C GLU A 299 -4.44 -23.72 22.72
N ALA A 300 -5.43 -24.25 23.45
CA ALA A 300 -5.36 -24.52 24.89
C ALA A 300 -4.96 -23.29 25.73
N TRP A 301 -5.59 -22.14 25.45
CA TRP A 301 -5.38 -20.88 26.16
C TRP A 301 -6.47 -20.65 27.21
N ASP A 302 -6.21 -21.10 28.44
CA ASP A 302 -7.17 -20.97 29.55
C ASP A 302 -7.30 -19.54 30.11
N ASP A 303 -6.38 -18.65 29.73
CA ASP A 303 -6.40 -17.27 30.20
C ASP A 303 -7.41 -16.39 29.43
N GLY A 304 -8.05 -16.88 28.36
CA GLY A 304 -8.98 -16.09 27.55
C GLY A 304 -8.28 -15.05 26.67
N TRP A 305 -7.11 -15.41 26.13
CA TRP A 305 -6.26 -14.52 25.33
C TRP A 305 -6.95 -14.02 24.06
N ALA A 306 -7.51 -14.93 23.27
CA ALA A 306 -8.22 -14.57 22.05
C ALA A 306 -9.47 -13.76 22.38
N ARG A 307 -10.22 -14.16 23.42
CA ARG A 307 -11.39 -13.40 23.90
C ARG A 307 -11.05 -11.96 24.24
N ARG A 308 -9.97 -11.71 24.99
CA ARG A 308 -9.54 -10.35 25.33
C ARG A 308 -9.18 -9.51 24.11
N TRP A 309 -8.48 -10.08 23.13
CA TRP A 309 -7.99 -9.30 21.98
C TRP A 309 -9.05 -9.09 20.91
N ILE A 310 -9.84 -10.11 20.57
CA ILE A 310 -10.93 -9.97 19.60
C ILE A 310 -11.96 -8.95 20.09
N ALA A 311 -12.24 -8.91 21.40
CA ALA A 311 -13.12 -7.89 21.99
C ALA A 311 -12.60 -6.44 21.81
N GLN A 312 -11.29 -6.24 21.67
CA GLN A 312 -10.67 -4.91 21.47
C GLN A 312 -10.53 -4.51 19.99
N ALA A 313 -10.78 -5.44 19.08
CA ALA A 313 -10.71 -5.19 17.65
C ALA A 313 -11.77 -4.18 17.22
N ARG A 314 -11.49 -3.45 16.13
CA ARG A 314 -12.43 -2.54 15.49
C ARG A 314 -12.63 -2.95 14.04
N HIS A 315 -13.85 -2.80 13.55
CA HIS A 315 -14.16 -3.07 12.15
C HIS A 315 -13.42 -2.06 11.24
N ASP A 316 -12.59 -2.54 10.31
CA ASP A 316 -11.91 -1.71 9.30
C ASP A 316 -12.60 -1.82 7.94
N ALA A 317 -13.52 -0.89 7.66
CA ALA A 317 -14.27 -0.84 6.42
C ALA A 317 -13.39 -0.68 5.17
N ARG A 318 -12.20 -0.07 5.30
CA ARG A 318 -11.28 0.12 4.17
C ARG A 318 -10.64 -1.21 3.78
N ALA A 319 -10.25 -2.02 4.76
CA ALA A 319 -9.74 -3.36 4.53
C ALA A 319 -10.79 -4.24 3.83
N ALA A 320 -12.03 -4.22 4.33
CA ALA A 320 -13.17 -4.91 3.70
C ALA A 320 -13.39 -4.45 2.25
N GLN A 321 -13.32 -3.15 1.97
CA GLN A 321 -13.46 -2.64 0.60
C GLN A 321 -12.31 -3.07 -0.32
N GLN A 322 -11.07 -3.10 0.17
CA GLN A 322 -9.88 -3.39 -0.63
C GLN A 322 -9.68 -4.87 -0.97
N VAL A 323 -10.32 -5.78 -0.25
CA VAL A 323 -10.30 -7.22 -0.58
C VAL A 323 -11.32 -7.62 -1.66
N LEU A 324 -12.23 -6.72 -2.03
CA LEU A 324 -13.14 -6.96 -3.14
C LEU A 324 -12.34 -7.03 -4.45
N PRO A 325 -12.68 -7.96 -5.36
CA PRO A 325 -12.03 -7.99 -6.65
C PRO A 325 -12.32 -6.67 -7.38
N PRO A 326 -11.35 -6.15 -8.16
CA PRO A 326 -11.65 -5.06 -9.07
C PRO A 326 -12.78 -5.49 -10.02
N PRO A 327 -13.53 -4.54 -10.60
CA PRO A 327 -14.46 -4.84 -11.68
C PRO A 327 -13.74 -5.67 -12.74
N PRO A 328 -14.40 -6.68 -13.34
CA PRO A 328 -13.79 -7.45 -14.41
C PRO A 328 -13.30 -6.51 -15.51
N ALA A 329 -11.99 -6.34 -15.64
CA ALA A 329 -11.43 -5.74 -16.83
C ALA A 329 -11.53 -6.79 -17.95
N ALA A 330 -12.02 -6.39 -19.12
CA ALA A 330 -12.12 -7.29 -20.26
C ALA A 330 -10.75 -7.86 -20.67
N PHE A 331 -9.68 -7.08 -20.45
CA PHE A 331 -8.31 -7.46 -20.77
C PHE A 331 -7.35 -7.03 -19.67
N LYS A 332 -6.39 -7.90 -19.36
CA LYS A 332 -5.24 -7.55 -18.52
C LYS A 332 -4.14 -6.94 -19.39
N ASP A 333 -3.29 -6.12 -18.78
CA ASP A 333 -2.15 -5.49 -19.45
C ASP A 333 -0.87 -5.74 -18.64
N TRP A 334 -0.07 -6.67 -19.14
CA TRP A 334 1.19 -7.08 -18.55
C TRP A 334 2.24 -5.98 -18.64
N ALA A 335 2.35 -5.27 -19.76
CA ALA A 335 3.28 -4.14 -19.89
C ALA A 335 2.99 -3.06 -18.84
N ALA A 336 1.71 -2.67 -18.68
CA ALA A 336 1.29 -1.72 -17.66
C ALA A 336 1.50 -2.26 -16.23
N TYR A 337 1.20 -3.53 -15.98
CA TYR A 337 1.44 -4.17 -14.68
C TYR A 337 2.93 -4.18 -14.32
N ARG A 338 3.78 -4.62 -15.25
CA ARG A 338 5.24 -4.69 -15.11
C ARG A 338 5.84 -3.32 -14.82
N ALA A 339 5.40 -2.28 -15.53
CA ALA A 339 5.91 -0.91 -15.38
C ALA A 339 5.70 -0.32 -13.97
N ARG A 340 4.76 -0.86 -13.17
CA ARG A 340 4.55 -0.44 -11.77
C ARG A 340 5.65 -0.92 -10.83
N PHE A 341 6.34 -1.99 -11.18
CA PHE A 341 7.35 -2.63 -10.35
C PHE A 341 8.76 -2.45 -10.93
N VAL A 342 8.92 -2.69 -12.23
CA VAL A 342 10.21 -2.62 -12.92
C VAL A 342 10.46 -1.19 -13.38
N GLU A 343 10.81 -0.33 -12.45
CA GLU A 343 11.05 1.10 -12.67
C GLU A 343 12.36 1.58 -11.99
N PRO A 344 12.99 2.67 -12.46
CA PRO A 344 14.33 3.07 -12.05
C PRO A 344 14.54 3.24 -10.54
N ARG A 345 13.56 3.80 -9.80
CA ARG A 345 13.67 4.03 -8.36
C ARG A 345 13.69 2.71 -7.59
N ARG A 346 12.81 1.75 -7.92
CA ARG A 346 12.79 0.41 -7.31
C ARG A 346 14.04 -0.37 -7.65
N ILE A 347 14.51 -0.32 -8.90
CA ILE A 347 15.77 -0.96 -9.30
C ILE A 347 16.95 -0.40 -8.49
N ALA A 348 17.07 0.93 -8.39
CA ALA A 348 18.13 1.56 -7.62
C ALA A 348 18.05 1.25 -6.11
N ALA A 349 16.85 1.15 -5.55
CA ALA A 349 16.64 0.74 -4.17
C ALA A 349 17.02 -0.73 -3.93
N GLY A 350 16.68 -1.62 -4.87
CA GLY A 350 17.02 -3.03 -4.81
C GLY A 350 18.52 -3.26 -4.89
N ALA A 351 19.23 -2.49 -5.72
CA ALA A 351 20.69 -2.55 -5.78
C ALA A 351 21.32 -2.21 -4.42
N ARG A 352 20.85 -1.14 -3.77
CA ARG A 352 21.31 -0.76 -2.42
C ARG A 352 20.98 -1.82 -1.36
N PHE A 353 19.75 -2.32 -1.36
CA PHE A 353 19.31 -3.37 -0.44
C PHE A 353 20.18 -4.62 -0.58
N TRP A 354 20.49 -5.03 -1.82
CA TRP A 354 21.38 -6.16 -2.06
C TRP A 354 22.79 -5.87 -1.54
N ASP A 355 23.38 -4.72 -1.86
CA ASP A 355 24.74 -4.38 -1.41
C ASP A 355 24.87 -4.35 0.12
N GLU A 356 23.84 -3.82 0.80
CA GLU A 356 23.74 -3.74 2.26
C GLU A 356 23.63 -5.14 2.90
N HIS A 357 22.83 -6.04 2.32
CA HIS A 357 22.55 -7.36 2.88
C HIS A 357 23.22 -8.51 2.13
N ARG A 358 24.33 -8.23 1.43
CA ARG A 358 25.03 -9.18 0.56
C ARG A 358 25.38 -10.50 1.25
N THR A 359 25.76 -10.46 2.53
CA THR A 359 26.17 -11.63 3.31
C THR A 359 24.97 -12.54 3.58
N ALA A 360 23.85 -11.97 4.02
CA ALA A 360 22.62 -12.72 4.25
C ALA A 360 22.10 -13.33 2.93
N LEU A 361 22.07 -12.55 1.84
CA LEU A 361 21.64 -13.03 0.53
C LEU A 361 22.53 -14.17 0.01
N ALA A 362 23.85 -14.05 0.12
CA ALA A 362 24.79 -15.08 -0.31
C ALA A 362 24.60 -16.39 0.50
N ARG A 363 24.44 -16.27 1.82
CA ARG A 363 24.16 -17.44 2.67
C ARG A 363 22.81 -18.08 2.34
N ALA A 364 21.77 -17.27 2.12
CA ALA A 364 20.45 -17.80 1.76
C ALA A 364 20.49 -18.55 0.43
N GLN A 365 21.22 -18.04 -0.55
CA GLN A 365 21.45 -18.72 -1.81
C GLN A 365 22.20 -20.05 -1.62
N ALA A 366 23.27 -20.06 -0.82
CA ALA A 366 24.05 -21.28 -0.55
C ALA A 366 23.23 -22.35 0.20
N GLU A 367 22.45 -21.95 1.19
CA GLU A 367 21.70 -22.86 2.07
C GLU A 367 20.41 -23.36 1.43
N TYR A 368 19.63 -22.48 0.80
CA TYR A 368 18.29 -22.79 0.27
C TYR A 368 18.28 -23.04 -1.24
N GLY A 369 19.34 -22.66 -1.98
CA GLY A 369 19.37 -22.76 -3.44
C GLY A 369 18.51 -21.72 -4.16
N VAL A 370 18.00 -20.71 -3.44
CA VAL A 370 17.20 -19.62 -4.00
C VAL A 370 18.13 -18.47 -4.39
N PRO A 371 18.15 -18.04 -5.66
CA PRO A 371 19.04 -16.97 -6.10
C PRO A 371 18.80 -15.65 -5.36
N ALA A 372 19.87 -14.94 -5.02
CA ALA A 372 19.78 -13.65 -4.32
C ALA A 372 18.94 -12.62 -5.09
N TRP A 373 19.06 -12.55 -6.43
CA TRP A 373 18.25 -11.65 -7.25
C TRP A 373 16.75 -11.91 -7.10
N LEU A 374 16.34 -13.17 -6.89
CA LEU A 374 14.94 -13.55 -6.75
C LEU A 374 14.39 -13.09 -5.39
N ILE A 375 15.15 -13.31 -4.32
CA ILE A 375 14.79 -12.84 -2.96
C ILE A 375 14.63 -11.31 -2.97
N VAL A 376 15.57 -10.61 -3.59
CA VAL A 376 15.51 -9.15 -3.77
C VAL A 376 14.31 -8.74 -4.65
N GLY A 377 13.98 -9.51 -5.68
CA GLY A 377 12.78 -9.31 -6.49
C GLY A 377 11.49 -9.40 -5.66
N ILE A 378 11.35 -10.41 -4.81
CA ILE A 378 10.17 -10.61 -3.94
C ILE A 378 10.02 -9.44 -2.96
N ILE A 379 11.04 -9.19 -2.13
CA ILE A 379 10.99 -8.11 -1.13
C ILE A 379 10.76 -6.75 -1.81
N GLY A 380 11.35 -6.58 -2.99
CA GLY A 380 11.16 -5.40 -3.84
C GLY A 380 9.71 -5.21 -4.28
N VAL A 381 9.06 -6.25 -4.82
CA VAL A 381 7.66 -6.19 -5.24
C VAL A 381 6.73 -5.97 -4.04
N GLU A 382 6.96 -6.68 -2.94
CA GLU A 382 6.08 -6.68 -1.76
C GLU A 382 6.07 -5.33 -1.03
N THR A 383 7.23 -4.79 -0.69
CA THR A 383 7.31 -3.67 0.26
C THR A 383 8.19 -2.52 -0.20
N LEU A 384 8.76 -2.59 -1.42
CA LEU A 384 9.81 -1.66 -1.84
C LEU A 384 10.94 -1.63 -0.79
N TYR A 385 11.39 -2.81 -0.36
CA TYR A 385 12.47 -2.96 0.61
C TYR A 385 12.15 -2.27 1.95
N GLY A 386 10.91 -2.44 2.43
CA GLY A 386 10.44 -1.90 3.72
C GLY A 386 9.87 -0.47 3.68
N GLN A 387 9.87 0.22 2.54
CA GLN A 387 9.26 1.54 2.43
C GLN A 387 7.72 1.50 2.56
N HIS A 388 7.11 0.34 2.30
CA HIS A 388 5.66 0.12 2.28
C HIS A 388 5.25 -1.17 3.00
N LEU A 389 5.44 -1.23 4.32
CA LEU A 389 5.06 -2.39 5.18
C LEU A 389 3.54 -2.48 5.48
N GLY A 390 2.77 -1.49 5.04
CA GLY A 390 1.39 -1.32 5.47
C GLY A 390 1.25 -0.56 6.79
N ARG A 391 0.02 -0.11 7.06
CA ARG A 391 -0.31 0.81 8.17
C ARG A 391 -1.56 0.41 8.94
N TYR A 392 -2.19 -0.69 8.55
CA TYR A 392 -3.41 -1.15 9.18
C TYR A 392 -3.08 -1.84 10.50
N ARG A 393 -3.93 -1.69 11.51
CA ARG A 393 -3.82 -2.50 12.74
C ARG A 393 -4.17 -3.93 12.38
N THR A 394 -3.21 -4.84 12.52
CA THR A 394 -3.37 -6.24 12.08
C THR A 394 -4.57 -6.92 12.75
N LEU A 395 -4.74 -6.69 14.05
CA LEU A 395 -5.88 -7.18 14.82
C LEU A 395 -7.22 -6.73 14.23
N ASP A 396 -7.36 -5.46 13.86
CA ASP A 396 -8.58 -4.92 13.27
C ASP A 396 -8.87 -5.55 11.91
N VAL A 397 -7.85 -5.64 11.05
CA VAL A 397 -7.98 -6.21 9.70
C VAL A 397 -8.39 -7.68 9.74
N LEU A 398 -7.63 -8.51 10.48
CA LEU A 398 -7.88 -9.94 10.50
C LEU A 398 -9.21 -10.27 11.20
N THR A 399 -9.58 -9.53 12.25
CA THR A 399 -10.91 -9.70 12.88
C THR A 399 -12.03 -9.30 11.92
N THR A 400 -11.88 -8.18 11.21
CA THR A 400 -12.84 -7.74 10.19
C THR A 400 -13.02 -8.81 9.11
N LEU A 401 -11.92 -9.33 8.56
CA LEU A 401 -11.98 -10.30 7.47
C LEU A 401 -12.41 -11.71 7.93
N ALA A 402 -12.26 -12.04 9.22
CA ALA A 402 -12.71 -13.31 9.80
C ALA A 402 -14.21 -13.35 10.15
N LEU A 403 -14.80 -12.18 10.46
CA LEU A 403 -16.20 -12.07 10.90
C LEU A 403 -17.10 -11.40 9.87
N ASP A 404 -16.59 -10.39 9.17
CA ASP A 404 -17.35 -9.49 8.30
C ASP A 404 -16.74 -9.44 6.89
N PHE A 405 -16.29 -10.58 6.37
CA PHE A 405 -15.79 -10.64 5.00
C PHE A 405 -16.89 -10.23 4.01
N PRO A 406 -16.61 -9.35 3.02
CA PRO A 406 -17.64 -8.84 2.12
C PRO A 406 -18.39 -9.95 1.38
N ALA A 407 -19.71 -10.03 1.58
CA ALA A 407 -20.56 -11.03 0.96
C ALA A 407 -20.61 -10.92 -0.58
N GLN A 408 -20.25 -9.76 -1.15
CA GLN A 408 -20.21 -9.56 -2.60
C GLN A 408 -19.02 -10.28 -3.26
N HIS A 409 -18.02 -10.71 -2.49
CA HIS A 409 -16.89 -11.44 -3.04
C HIS A 409 -17.33 -12.85 -3.49
N PRO A 410 -16.98 -13.30 -4.71
CA PRO A 410 -17.46 -14.58 -5.25
C PRO A 410 -17.05 -15.81 -4.42
N ARG A 411 -15.97 -15.68 -3.64
CA ARG A 411 -15.45 -16.70 -2.71
C ARG A 411 -15.62 -16.32 -1.23
N ALA A 412 -16.61 -15.50 -0.88
CA ALA A 412 -16.74 -14.91 0.46
C ALA A 412 -16.60 -15.93 1.61
N ALA A 413 -17.39 -17.01 1.60
CA ALA A 413 -17.35 -18.02 2.66
C ALA A 413 -15.97 -18.69 2.80
N ALA A 414 -15.35 -19.09 1.69
CA ALA A 414 -14.02 -19.71 1.70
C ALA A 414 -12.93 -18.73 2.18
N ARG A 415 -13.05 -17.45 1.82
CA ARG A 415 -12.11 -16.41 2.26
C ARG A 415 -12.30 -16.09 3.74
N GLN A 416 -13.54 -16.02 4.22
CA GLN A 416 -13.81 -15.80 5.63
C GLN A 416 -13.23 -16.93 6.50
N ALA A 417 -13.43 -18.19 6.12
CA ALA A 417 -12.84 -19.34 6.81
C ALA A 417 -11.30 -19.29 6.80
N TYR A 418 -10.71 -18.91 5.66
CA TYR A 418 -9.27 -18.67 5.56
C TYR A 418 -8.80 -17.60 6.55
N PHE A 419 -9.47 -16.45 6.63
CA PHE A 419 -9.10 -15.36 7.53
C PHE A 419 -9.35 -15.68 9.02
N GLN A 420 -10.27 -16.58 9.35
CA GLN A 420 -10.37 -17.12 10.72
C GLN A 420 -9.11 -17.90 11.12
N GLY A 421 -8.56 -18.70 10.19
CA GLY A 421 -7.27 -19.37 10.37
C GLY A 421 -6.12 -18.38 10.53
N GLU A 422 -6.09 -17.32 9.73
CA GLU A 422 -5.05 -16.28 9.83
C GLU A 422 -5.16 -15.43 11.10
N LEU A 423 -6.38 -15.14 11.57
CA LEU A 423 -6.58 -14.46 12.86
C LEU A 423 -6.04 -15.31 14.02
N ARG A 424 -6.34 -16.62 14.01
CA ARG A 424 -5.77 -17.57 14.99
C ARG A 424 -4.25 -17.59 14.93
N ALA A 425 -3.68 -17.76 13.73
CA ALA A 425 -2.23 -17.76 13.53
C ALA A 425 -1.58 -16.45 14.01
N PHE A 426 -2.21 -15.30 13.75
CA PHE A 426 -1.74 -14.01 14.21
C PHE A 426 -1.73 -13.88 15.74
N LEU A 427 -2.82 -14.27 16.41
CA LEU A 427 -2.90 -14.23 17.87
C LEU A 427 -1.84 -15.13 18.51
N ARG A 428 -1.56 -16.28 17.89
CA ARG A 428 -0.48 -17.19 18.32
C ARG A 428 0.89 -16.57 18.11
N LEU A 429 1.14 -15.97 16.94
CA LEU A 429 2.38 -15.28 16.62
C LEU A 429 2.66 -14.12 17.60
N ALA A 430 1.65 -13.30 17.88
CA ALA A 430 1.76 -12.20 18.83
C ALA A 430 2.07 -12.70 20.25
N ARG A 431 1.45 -13.82 20.66
CA ARG A 431 1.72 -14.45 21.97
C ARG A 431 3.14 -15.00 22.06
N LEU A 432 3.61 -15.73 21.04
CA LEU A 432 4.96 -16.31 21.00
C LEU A 432 6.06 -15.23 20.99
N SER A 433 5.81 -14.11 20.31
CA SER A 433 6.74 -12.97 20.28
C SER A 433 6.68 -12.08 21.53
N GLY A 434 5.77 -12.34 22.47
CA GLY A 434 5.54 -11.49 23.65
C GLY A 434 5.02 -10.09 23.33
N SER A 435 4.54 -9.86 22.10
CA SER A 435 4.09 -8.56 21.62
C SER A 435 2.57 -8.45 21.66
N ALA A 436 2.05 -7.29 22.07
CA ALA A 436 0.62 -7.05 22.08
C ALA A 436 0.04 -7.02 20.63
N PRO A 437 -1.02 -7.79 20.30
CA PRO A 437 -1.67 -7.81 18.98
C PRO A 437 -2.05 -6.44 18.39
N ASP A 438 -2.31 -5.42 19.21
CA ASP A 438 -2.65 -4.08 18.73
C ASP A 438 -1.44 -3.24 18.29
N ALA A 439 -0.22 -3.65 18.64
CA ALA A 439 1.03 -3.03 18.21
C ALA A 439 1.40 -3.38 16.76
N TRP A 440 0.89 -4.50 16.23
CA TRP A 440 1.24 -5.00 14.90
C TRP A 440 0.62 -4.18 13.77
N ARG A 441 1.37 -4.06 12.67
CA ARG A 441 0.92 -3.41 11.44
C ARG A 441 1.00 -4.36 10.26
N SER A 442 0.04 -4.25 9.36
CA SER A 442 -0.08 -5.09 8.17
C SER A 442 -0.54 -4.32 6.94
N SER A 443 -0.56 -5.01 5.81
CA SER A 443 -1.38 -4.66 4.66
C SER A 443 -2.87 -4.73 4.98
N TYR A 444 -3.69 -4.29 4.03
CA TYR A 444 -5.15 -4.37 4.10
C TYR A 444 -5.69 -5.81 4.14
N ALA A 445 -4.86 -6.80 3.80
CA ALA A 445 -5.20 -8.22 3.82
C ALA A 445 -4.53 -8.96 4.99
N GLY A 446 -3.86 -8.26 5.91
CA GLY A 446 -3.25 -8.90 7.09
C GLY A 446 -1.84 -9.45 6.88
N ALA A 447 -1.21 -9.18 5.73
CA ALA A 447 0.17 -9.60 5.47
C ALA A 447 1.20 -8.69 6.18
N LEU A 448 2.28 -9.29 6.68
CA LEU A 448 3.19 -8.74 7.69
C LEU A 448 4.64 -8.64 7.20
N GLY A 449 5.34 -7.60 7.68
CA GLY A 449 6.78 -7.44 7.54
C GLY A 449 7.28 -7.19 6.11
N LEU A 450 8.60 -7.15 5.95
CA LEU A 450 9.31 -7.03 4.68
C LEU A 450 8.85 -8.05 3.61
N PRO A 451 8.60 -9.33 3.95
CA PRO A 451 8.18 -10.33 2.97
C PRO A 451 6.67 -10.36 2.73
N GLN A 452 5.88 -9.52 3.43
CA GLN A 452 4.41 -9.57 3.38
C GLN A 452 3.85 -10.98 3.61
N PHE A 453 4.40 -11.70 4.60
CA PHE A 453 3.89 -13.01 4.97
C PHE A 453 2.54 -12.91 5.66
N MET A 454 1.64 -13.82 5.30
CA MET A 454 0.46 -14.05 6.13
C MET A 454 0.90 -14.67 7.47
N PRO A 455 0.18 -14.41 8.58
CA PRO A 455 0.55 -14.93 9.89
C PRO A 455 0.82 -16.43 9.92
N SER A 456 0.03 -17.23 9.18
CA SER A 456 0.26 -18.68 9.05
C SER A 456 1.60 -19.01 8.38
N SER A 457 1.95 -18.27 7.32
CA SER A 457 3.24 -18.42 6.61
C SER A 457 4.41 -18.01 7.49
N TRP A 458 4.25 -16.99 8.34
CA TRP A 458 5.27 -16.62 9.33
C TRP A 458 5.52 -17.78 10.29
N LEU A 459 4.47 -18.34 10.90
CA LEU A 459 4.62 -19.45 11.83
C LEU A 459 5.25 -20.70 11.19
N ALA A 460 4.99 -20.96 9.90
CA ALA A 460 5.42 -22.17 9.23
C ALA A 460 6.82 -22.07 8.58
N HIS A 461 7.23 -20.88 8.15
CA HIS A 461 8.39 -20.72 7.26
C HIS A 461 9.39 -19.66 7.71
N ALA A 462 9.05 -18.82 8.68
CA ALA A 462 9.99 -17.82 9.14
C ALA A 462 11.15 -18.47 9.91
N VAL A 463 12.36 -17.94 9.70
CA VAL A 463 13.59 -18.43 10.32
C VAL A 463 14.35 -17.27 10.96
N ASP A 464 14.97 -17.55 12.11
CA ASP A 464 15.98 -16.69 12.72
C ASP A 464 17.24 -16.84 11.88
N PHE A 465 17.49 -15.86 11.03
CA PHE A 465 18.57 -15.94 10.07
C PHE A 465 19.80 -15.17 10.57
N ASP A 466 19.67 -14.07 11.30
CA ASP A 466 20.84 -13.41 11.89
C ASP A 466 21.41 -14.10 13.15
N GLY A 467 20.67 -15.04 13.74
CA GLY A 467 21.10 -15.90 14.84
C GLY A 467 20.99 -15.24 16.21
N ASP A 468 20.11 -14.24 16.36
CA ASP A 468 19.93 -13.50 17.61
C ASP A 468 18.94 -14.18 18.59
N GLY A 469 18.36 -15.32 18.19
CA GLY A 469 17.39 -16.09 18.95
C GLY A 469 15.95 -15.61 18.78
N ARG A 470 15.68 -14.69 17.86
CA ARG A 470 14.35 -14.12 17.57
C ARG A 470 14.09 -14.14 16.06
N ILE A 471 12.82 -14.02 15.70
CA ILE A 471 12.40 -13.93 14.29
C ILE A 471 11.65 -12.62 14.13
N ASP A 472 12.26 -11.63 13.48
CA ASP A 472 11.67 -10.32 13.20
C ASP A 472 11.69 -9.99 11.71
N LEU A 473 10.64 -10.39 10.99
CA LEU A 473 10.51 -10.06 9.57
C LEU A 473 10.14 -8.60 9.30
N THR A 474 9.98 -7.77 10.32
CA THR A 474 9.67 -6.34 10.17
C THR A 474 10.94 -5.50 10.17
N ALA A 475 11.83 -5.71 11.16
CA ALA A 475 13.05 -4.92 11.31
C ALA A 475 14.32 -5.66 10.88
N SER A 476 14.35 -7.01 10.91
CA SER A 476 15.50 -7.78 10.43
C SER A 476 15.35 -8.12 8.95
N ALA A 477 16.15 -7.46 8.12
CA ALA A 477 16.27 -7.84 6.71
C ALA A 477 16.88 -9.23 6.54
N ALA A 478 17.76 -9.66 7.46
CA ALA A 478 18.36 -10.99 7.42
C ALA A 478 17.28 -12.06 7.59
N ASP A 479 16.42 -11.95 8.60
CA ASP A 479 15.33 -12.90 8.82
C ASP A 479 14.35 -12.91 7.65
N ALA A 480 14.01 -11.75 7.11
CA ALA A 480 13.17 -11.65 5.91
C ALA A 480 13.80 -12.38 4.71
N ILE A 481 15.10 -12.20 4.47
CA ILE A 481 15.85 -12.87 3.39
C ILE A 481 15.84 -14.39 3.58
N GLY A 482 16.18 -14.87 4.78
CA GLY A 482 16.20 -16.30 5.09
C GLY A 482 14.82 -16.92 4.98
N SER A 483 13.79 -16.22 5.47
CA SER A 483 12.41 -16.70 5.48
C SER A 483 11.80 -16.77 4.08
N VAL A 484 12.08 -15.81 3.19
CA VAL A 484 11.69 -15.89 1.78
C VAL A 484 12.34 -17.10 1.10
N ALA A 485 13.63 -17.31 1.34
CA ALA A 485 14.36 -18.44 0.76
C ALA A 485 13.83 -19.79 1.27
N GLN A 486 13.56 -19.89 2.58
CA GLN A 486 12.96 -21.08 3.18
C GLN A 486 11.53 -21.32 2.67
N PHE A 487 10.72 -20.28 2.51
CA PHE A 487 9.38 -20.41 1.96
C PHE A 487 9.43 -21.01 0.56
N LEU A 488 10.27 -20.49 -0.34
CA LEU A 488 10.38 -21.03 -1.69
C LEU A 488 10.89 -22.48 -1.69
N ARG A 489 11.91 -22.80 -0.88
CA ARG A 489 12.39 -24.18 -0.72
C ARG A 489 11.27 -25.12 -0.26
N ALA A 490 10.50 -24.73 0.76
CA ALA A 490 9.38 -25.51 1.27
C ALA A 490 8.25 -25.71 0.24
N HIS A 491 8.15 -24.81 -0.73
CA HIS A 491 7.17 -24.85 -1.81
C HIS A 491 7.71 -25.46 -3.12
N GLY A 492 8.81 -26.20 -3.04
CA GLY A 492 9.33 -27.00 -4.16
C GLY A 492 10.30 -26.26 -5.07
N TRP A 493 10.88 -25.14 -4.63
CA TRP A 493 11.96 -24.50 -5.38
C TRP A 493 13.16 -25.45 -5.50
N GLN A 494 13.60 -25.65 -6.74
CA GLN A 494 14.74 -26.49 -7.11
C GLN A 494 15.95 -25.62 -7.41
N ARG A 495 17.09 -25.96 -6.83
CA ARG A 495 18.37 -25.28 -7.08
C ARG A 495 18.75 -25.40 -8.56
N ASP A 496 19.27 -24.32 -9.12
CA ASP A 496 19.79 -24.20 -10.50
C ASP A 496 18.78 -24.46 -11.63
N LEU A 497 17.53 -24.82 -11.31
CA LEU A 497 16.45 -24.91 -12.30
C LEU A 497 15.97 -23.50 -12.68
N PRO A 498 15.96 -23.11 -13.96
CA PRO A 498 15.38 -21.85 -14.38
C PRO A 498 13.89 -21.75 -14.01
N ALA A 499 13.43 -20.57 -13.62
CA ALA A 499 12.01 -20.36 -13.34
C ALA A 499 11.16 -20.40 -14.62
N ARG A 500 11.71 -20.04 -15.78
CA ARG A 500 10.96 -20.04 -17.04
C ARG A 500 11.88 -20.10 -18.25
N TYR A 501 11.33 -20.52 -19.38
CA TYR A 501 11.97 -20.43 -20.70
C TYR A 501 11.16 -19.54 -21.65
N GLY A 502 11.82 -19.08 -22.70
CA GLY A 502 11.14 -18.46 -23.85
C GLY A 502 10.39 -19.51 -24.67
N VAL A 503 9.35 -19.08 -25.38
CA VAL A 503 8.56 -19.95 -26.26
C VAL A 503 7.86 -19.13 -27.34
N THR A 504 7.79 -19.68 -28.54
CA THR A 504 6.81 -19.25 -29.55
C THR A 504 5.61 -20.19 -29.46
N PRO A 505 4.39 -19.69 -29.18
CA PRO A 505 3.21 -20.54 -29.05
C PRO A 505 2.79 -21.13 -30.42
N PRO A 506 2.02 -22.21 -30.44
CA PRO A 506 1.34 -22.64 -31.66
C PRO A 506 0.34 -21.57 -32.12
N PRO A 507 -0.07 -21.59 -33.41
CA PRO A 507 -1.12 -20.70 -33.90
C PRO A 507 -2.44 -20.90 -33.12
N PRO A 508 -3.34 -19.89 -33.11
CA PRO A 508 -4.64 -20.01 -32.45
C PRO A 508 -5.41 -21.25 -32.93
N GLY A 509 -5.90 -22.06 -31.97
CA GLY A 509 -6.60 -23.29 -32.24
C GLY A 509 -6.68 -24.22 -31.02
N GLU A 510 -7.01 -25.48 -31.26
CA GLU A 510 -7.15 -26.50 -30.21
C GLU A 510 -5.84 -26.74 -29.45
N ALA A 511 -4.70 -26.76 -30.15
CA ALA A 511 -3.41 -27.00 -29.51
C ALA A 511 -3.01 -25.89 -28.53
N LEU A 512 -3.19 -24.62 -28.90
CA LEU A 512 -2.98 -23.49 -28.00
C LEU A 512 -3.93 -23.55 -26.81
N THR A 513 -5.21 -23.85 -27.07
CA THR A 513 -6.23 -23.98 -26.01
C THR A 513 -5.87 -25.08 -25.02
N ALA A 514 -5.41 -26.23 -25.51
CA ALA A 514 -4.98 -27.35 -24.67
C ALA A 514 -3.77 -26.98 -23.80
N LEU A 515 -2.77 -26.31 -24.38
CA LEU A 515 -1.57 -25.88 -23.64
C LEU A 515 -1.88 -24.83 -22.56
N LEU A 516 -2.86 -23.94 -22.78
CA LEU A 516 -3.25 -22.90 -21.83
C LEU A 516 -4.24 -23.37 -20.76
N ALA A 517 -4.94 -24.49 -20.97
CA ALA A 517 -5.98 -24.96 -20.05
C ALA A 517 -5.52 -25.19 -18.59
N PRO A 518 -4.29 -25.69 -18.31
CA PRO A 518 -3.78 -25.84 -16.94
C PRO A 518 -3.34 -24.53 -16.27
N ASP A 519 -3.35 -23.40 -17.00
CA ASP A 519 -2.87 -22.09 -16.55
C ASP A 519 -1.42 -22.16 -16.00
N ILE A 520 -1.21 -21.89 -14.71
CA ILE A 520 0.13 -21.82 -14.09
C ILE A 520 0.68 -23.21 -13.73
N ARG A 521 -0.14 -24.27 -13.75
CA ARG A 521 0.26 -25.60 -13.27
C ARG A 521 1.12 -26.34 -14.31
N PRO A 522 2.37 -26.72 -13.98
CA PRO A 522 3.19 -27.55 -14.87
C PRO A 522 2.50 -28.88 -15.15
N THR A 523 2.34 -29.22 -16.42
CA THR A 523 1.50 -30.35 -16.87
C THR A 523 2.12 -31.13 -18.02
N PHE A 524 2.87 -30.47 -18.91
CA PHE A 524 3.36 -31.08 -20.14
C PHE A 524 4.87 -31.28 -20.09
N THR A 525 5.36 -32.40 -20.58
CA THR A 525 6.78 -32.60 -20.90
C THR A 525 7.20 -31.70 -22.06
N LEU A 526 8.52 -31.49 -22.21
CA LEU A 526 9.07 -30.71 -23.33
C LEU A 526 8.64 -31.28 -24.71
N ASP A 527 8.58 -32.61 -24.84
CA ASP A 527 8.20 -33.27 -26.09
C ASP A 527 6.71 -33.15 -26.39
N GLU A 528 5.84 -33.17 -25.38
CA GLU A 528 4.40 -32.88 -25.55
C GLU A 528 4.16 -31.43 -25.97
N VAL A 529 4.89 -30.48 -25.35
CA VAL A 529 4.85 -29.06 -25.74
C VAL A 529 5.20 -28.89 -27.22
N ARG A 530 6.23 -29.59 -27.72
CA ARG A 530 6.60 -29.59 -29.15
C ARG A 530 5.59 -30.28 -30.05
N THR A 531 5.06 -31.41 -29.60
CA THR A 531 4.04 -32.18 -30.33
C THR A 531 2.77 -31.35 -30.53
N LEU A 532 2.44 -30.50 -29.57
CA LEU A 532 1.36 -29.52 -29.64
C LEU A 532 1.72 -28.24 -30.41
N GLY A 533 2.87 -28.21 -31.09
CA GLY A 533 3.25 -27.16 -32.03
C GLY A 533 3.84 -25.90 -31.41
N ALA A 534 4.08 -25.87 -30.10
CA ALA A 534 4.88 -24.81 -29.50
C ALA A 534 6.37 -24.99 -29.83
N GLN A 535 7.11 -23.90 -29.90
CA GLN A 535 8.56 -23.91 -30.14
C GLN A 535 9.26 -23.32 -28.91
N PRO A 536 9.67 -24.18 -27.95
CA PRO A 536 10.50 -23.76 -26.81
C PRO A 536 11.81 -23.15 -27.29
N ALA A 537 12.33 -22.18 -26.54
CA ALA A 537 13.67 -21.64 -26.78
C ALA A 537 14.76 -22.71 -26.49
N ALA A 538 15.94 -22.56 -27.09
CA ALA A 538 17.01 -23.55 -27.01
C ALA A 538 17.50 -23.82 -25.57
N GLU A 539 17.30 -22.88 -24.65
CA GLU A 539 17.63 -23.04 -23.23
C GLU A 539 16.74 -24.05 -22.52
N ALA A 540 15.58 -24.40 -23.09
CA ALA A 540 14.67 -25.41 -22.55
C ALA A 540 15.11 -26.85 -22.88
N GLU A 541 16.09 -27.03 -23.76
CA GLU A 541 16.58 -28.36 -24.18
C GLU A 541 17.05 -29.19 -22.98
N GLY A 542 16.61 -30.44 -22.92
CA GLY A 542 16.96 -31.36 -21.82
C GLY A 542 16.30 -31.03 -20.48
N HIS A 543 15.29 -30.15 -20.43
CA HIS A 543 14.55 -29.89 -19.20
C HIS A 543 13.94 -31.20 -18.64
N PRO A 544 14.23 -31.58 -17.38
CA PRO A 544 13.89 -32.90 -16.83
C PRO A 544 12.45 -32.99 -16.28
N GLY A 545 11.67 -31.92 -16.35
CA GLY A 545 10.41 -31.75 -15.63
C GLY A 545 9.21 -31.40 -16.50
N LEU A 546 8.14 -30.98 -15.83
CA LEU A 546 6.92 -30.52 -16.48
C LEU A 546 6.94 -29.01 -16.67
N LEU A 547 6.25 -28.57 -17.70
CA LEU A 547 6.13 -27.19 -18.14
C LEU A 547 4.66 -26.77 -18.19
N ALA A 548 4.43 -25.48 -17.99
CA ALA A 548 3.15 -24.81 -18.21
C ALA A 548 3.32 -23.72 -19.28
N LEU A 549 2.44 -23.69 -20.29
CA LEU A 549 2.37 -22.53 -21.17
C LEU A 549 1.59 -21.43 -20.45
N VAL A 550 2.25 -20.30 -20.17
CA VAL A 550 1.66 -19.18 -19.46
C VAL A 550 1.48 -18.01 -20.41
N GLU A 551 0.26 -17.47 -20.47
CA GLU A 551 -0.09 -16.28 -21.25
C GLU A 551 -0.19 -15.04 -20.34
N LEU A 552 0.39 -13.94 -20.82
CA LEU A 552 0.24 -12.60 -20.26
C LEU A 552 -0.29 -11.67 -21.36
N GLN A 553 -1.53 -11.22 -21.20
CA GLN A 553 -2.19 -10.27 -22.11
C GLN A 553 -1.53 -8.89 -22.01
N ASN A 554 -1.42 -8.20 -23.14
CA ASN A 554 -0.86 -6.84 -23.24
C ASN A 554 -1.92 -5.84 -23.72
N GLY A 555 -3.07 -5.82 -23.02
CA GLY A 555 -4.21 -4.97 -23.35
C GLY A 555 -5.16 -5.61 -24.37
N ASP A 556 -6.19 -4.86 -24.74
CA ASP A 556 -7.21 -5.30 -25.68
C ASP A 556 -6.71 -5.22 -27.13
N PRO A 557 -6.59 -6.34 -27.86
CA PRO A 557 -6.15 -6.33 -29.26
C PRO A 557 -7.03 -5.46 -30.17
N ALA A 558 -8.33 -5.35 -29.89
CA ALA A 558 -9.25 -4.52 -30.66
C ALA A 558 -9.04 -3.02 -30.44
N ASN A 559 -8.38 -2.64 -29.33
CA ASN A 559 -8.10 -1.26 -28.95
C ASN A 559 -6.58 -0.97 -28.94
N GLY A 560 -5.81 -1.63 -29.80
CA GLY A 560 -4.38 -1.37 -29.98
C GLY A 560 -3.47 -2.05 -28.95
N GLY A 561 -3.98 -3.01 -28.18
CA GLY A 561 -3.18 -3.88 -27.32
C GLY A 561 -2.15 -4.67 -28.12
N ALA A 562 -0.97 -4.88 -27.53
CA ALA A 562 0.09 -5.64 -28.15
C ALA A 562 -0.21 -7.15 -28.09
N PRO A 563 0.45 -7.98 -28.93
CA PRO A 563 0.35 -9.42 -28.84
C PRO A 563 0.67 -9.92 -27.41
N PRO A 564 0.02 -10.99 -26.93
CA PRO A 564 0.32 -11.55 -25.62
C PRO A 564 1.77 -12.01 -25.52
N THR A 565 2.31 -11.96 -24.31
CA THR A 565 3.61 -12.56 -23.97
C THR A 565 3.40 -13.98 -23.48
N TYR A 566 4.15 -14.92 -24.05
CA TYR A 566 4.12 -16.33 -23.66
C TYR A 566 5.45 -16.73 -23.03
N VAL A 567 5.38 -17.55 -21.98
CA VAL A 567 6.55 -18.18 -21.35
C VAL A 567 6.23 -19.64 -21.02
N LEU A 568 7.26 -20.49 -21.00
CA LEU A 568 7.15 -21.83 -20.42
C LEU A 568 7.56 -21.75 -18.96
N GLY A 569 6.60 -21.82 -18.05
CA GLY A 569 6.83 -21.86 -16.61
C GLY A 569 7.27 -23.26 -16.17
N THR A 570 8.33 -23.35 -15.38
CA THR A 570 8.80 -24.59 -14.76
C THR A 570 8.17 -24.80 -13.38
N GLU A 571 8.57 -25.85 -12.68
CA GLU A 571 8.26 -26.06 -11.26
C GLU A 571 8.72 -24.88 -10.39
N ASN A 572 9.81 -24.19 -10.75
CA ASN A 572 10.26 -22.99 -10.06
C ASN A 572 9.35 -21.78 -10.29
N PHE A 573 8.77 -21.65 -11.50
CA PHE A 573 7.68 -20.69 -11.71
C PHE A 573 6.51 -20.98 -10.78
N PHE A 574 6.12 -22.26 -10.71
CA PHE A 574 5.00 -22.71 -9.92
C PHE A 574 5.23 -22.49 -8.42
N ALA A 575 6.44 -22.79 -7.92
CA ALA A 575 6.86 -22.53 -6.55
C ALA A 575 6.77 -21.04 -6.22
N LEU A 576 7.23 -20.16 -7.11
CA LEU A 576 7.09 -18.70 -6.94
C LEU A 576 5.63 -18.26 -6.88
N THR A 577 4.74 -18.88 -7.67
CA THR A 577 3.30 -18.56 -7.62
C THR A 577 2.60 -19.04 -6.34
N ARG A 578 3.27 -19.81 -5.48
CA ARG A 578 2.74 -20.13 -4.14
C ARG A 578 2.82 -18.92 -3.20
N TYR A 579 3.73 -17.99 -3.49
CA TYR A 579 3.82 -16.71 -2.79
C TYR A 579 2.61 -15.81 -3.11
N ASN A 580 2.24 -15.75 -4.38
CA ASN A 580 1.01 -15.13 -4.88
C ASN A 580 0.56 -15.84 -6.15
N GLN A 581 -0.68 -16.34 -6.17
CA GLN A 581 -1.26 -17.16 -7.24
C GLN A 581 -1.58 -16.33 -8.49
N SER A 582 -0.54 -15.75 -9.11
CA SER A 582 -0.65 -14.87 -10.26
C SER A 582 0.61 -14.96 -11.12
N SER A 583 0.44 -15.28 -12.40
CA SER A 583 1.51 -15.29 -13.40
C SER A 583 2.13 -13.90 -13.59
N TYR A 584 1.30 -12.85 -13.52
CA TYR A 584 1.74 -11.45 -13.63
C TYR A 584 2.65 -11.08 -12.45
N TYR A 585 2.28 -11.51 -11.24
CA TYR A 585 3.12 -11.29 -10.07
C TYR A 585 4.46 -12.00 -10.22
N ALA A 586 4.45 -13.30 -10.54
CA ALA A 586 5.66 -14.10 -10.67
C ALA A 586 6.60 -13.50 -11.72
N MET A 587 6.07 -13.10 -12.87
CA MET A 587 6.83 -12.43 -13.91
C MET A 587 7.39 -11.07 -13.46
N ALA A 588 6.64 -10.28 -12.70
CA ALA A 588 7.12 -8.99 -12.19
C ALA A 588 8.27 -9.15 -11.20
N VAL A 589 8.19 -10.16 -10.33
CA VAL A 589 9.27 -10.53 -9.40
C VAL A 589 10.53 -10.93 -10.17
N LEU A 590 10.38 -11.82 -11.17
CA LEU A 590 11.50 -12.30 -11.98
C LEU A 590 12.18 -11.14 -12.71
N ASP A 591 11.39 -10.32 -13.41
CA ASP A 591 11.90 -9.21 -14.20
C ASP A 591 12.52 -8.11 -13.32
N LEU A 592 11.96 -7.83 -12.13
CA LEU A 592 12.56 -6.88 -11.19
C LEU A 592 13.90 -7.39 -10.66
N GLY A 593 13.95 -8.64 -10.20
CA GLY A 593 15.17 -9.22 -9.64
C GLY A 593 16.32 -9.23 -10.65
N LEU A 594 16.06 -9.67 -11.88
CA LEU A 594 17.04 -9.64 -12.97
C LEU A 594 17.45 -8.20 -13.35
N ALA A 595 16.52 -7.24 -13.33
CA ALA A 595 16.85 -5.84 -13.59
C ALA A 595 17.77 -5.24 -12.51
N VAL A 596 17.55 -5.60 -11.23
CA VAL A 596 18.43 -5.22 -10.12
C VAL A 596 19.81 -5.85 -10.29
N GLU A 597 19.90 -7.13 -10.62
CA GLU A 597 21.16 -7.83 -10.85
C GLU A 597 22.00 -7.16 -11.95
N ARG A 598 21.39 -6.88 -13.11
CA ARG A 598 22.06 -6.16 -14.21
C ARG A 598 22.52 -4.75 -13.79
N ALA A 599 21.68 -4.02 -13.06
CA ALA A 599 22.02 -2.68 -12.58
C ALA A 599 23.19 -2.70 -11.59
N ARG A 600 23.38 -3.79 -10.83
CA ARG A 600 24.53 -3.98 -9.97
C ARG A 600 25.79 -4.33 -10.75
N GLN A 601 25.69 -5.18 -11.77
CA GLN A 601 26.83 -5.58 -12.62
C GLN A 601 27.36 -4.42 -13.49
N ALA A 602 26.52 -3.42 -13.79
CA ALA A 602 26.91 -2.25 -14.57
C ALA A 602 27.63 -1.15 -13.75
N ARG A 603 27.76 -1.32 -12.43
CA ARG A 603 28.49 -0.41 -11.53
C ARG A 603 29.84 -1.01 -11.17
#